data_AF-A0A2E9EZJ6-F1
#
_entry.id   AF-A0A2E9EZJ6-F1
#
_cell.length_a   1.000
_cell.length_b   1.000
_cell.length_c   1.000
_cell.angle_alpha   90.00
_cell.angle_beta   90.00
_cell.angle_gamma   90.00
#
_symmetry.space_group_name_H-M   'P 1'
#
loop_
_entity.id
_entity.type
_entity.pdbx_description
1 polymer ?
#
loop_
_entity_poly.entity_id
_entity_poly.type
_entity_poly.pdbx_seq_one_letter_code
_entity_poly.pdbx_strand_id
1 'polypeptide(L)'
;MSLNFIYKIHAFLLINIALFQTLNAEQTERMPNLIILLADDLGYGELGCQGNKEIPTPHIDSIAKNGVRFTQGYVTAPNCSPSRAGLITGKLGTRFGHEFNPTGVKNERLDFGLPLSQKTLADFLQEAGYINGLLGKWHLGGTAPYHPFRRGFDEFFGFTHEGHYFVPEPWEGTTTWLRRGVLPGGGKGRRTFGKIIYSTHMGYNEPDYDANNPIIRGSQPVQEKEYFTDAITRESRDFIERHADKPFFLFVSYNAVHSPLQATDKYMNKFKHIKDIQRRIFAAMLANLDDSVGEIIKKIRDEGLEKDTLVFFLSDNGGPTRELTSSNLPLRGEKGQMYEGGIRVPFLFQWISKIPSGKIYNRPVLSTDIFATILSAAKVPKPKDRWECYDLVPYLNGKYNEDPHEFLFWKQSHKAAFRIGDMKIVRQSPKKWELYDLAADPSESNNLINDEPERFKSLLEGWEKIDSSMVKHLFK
;
A
#
# COMPACT_ATOMS: atom_id res chain seq x y z
N MET A 1 -19.51 93.03 -3.01
CA MET A 1 -19.00 93.79 -4.19
C MET A 1 -17.75 93.07 -4.65
N SER A 2 -17.84 92.12 -5.58
CA SER A 2 -17.95 92.28 -7.06
C SER A 2 -16.58 92.27 -7.75
N LEU A 3 -16.38 91.24 -8.60
CA LEU A 3 -15.66 91.22 -9.90
C LEU A 3 -14.12 91.41 -9.86
N ASN A 4 -13.22 90.77 -10.62
CA ASN A 4 -13.18 90.07 -11.93
C ASN A 4 -11.98 89.07 -11.90
N PHE A 5 -12.00 87.82 -12.37
CA PHE A 5 -12.05 87.29 -13.75
C PHE A 5 -10.91 87.79 -14.69
N ILE A 6 -9.91 86.93 -15.01
CA ILE A 6 -9.59 86.39 -16.37
C ILE A 6 -8.09 86.07 -16.68
N TYR A 7 -7.83 84.76 -16.88
CA TYR A 7 -7.02 84.01 -17.89
C TYR A 7 -5.49 84.23 -18.14
N LYS A 8 -4.71 83.14 -18.04
CA LYS A 8 -4.18 82.26 -19.15
C LYS A 8 -2.98 81.42 -18.65
N ILE A 9 -3.17 80.11 -18.42
CA ILE A 9 -2.73 78.96 -19.26
C ILE A 9 -1.21 78.89 -19.49
N HIS A 10 -0.54 77.90 -18.86
CA HIS A 10 0.55 77.02 -19.36
C HIS A 10 0.43 75.71 -18.53
N ALA A 11 -0.35 74.70 -18.93
CA ALA A 11 0.06 73.52 -19.73
C ALA A 11 1.28 72.78 -19.14
N PHE A 12 1.06 71.75 -18.30
CA PHE A 12 1.02 70.31 -18.66
C PHE A 12 2.40 69.63 -18.66
N LEU A 13 2.80 69.03 -17.53
CA LEU A 13 3.57 67.79 -17.48
C LEU A 13 3.47 67.14 -16.10
N LEU A 14 2.32 66.54 -15.77
CA LEU A 14 2.24 65.55 -14.69
C LEU A 14 2.20 64.18 -15.35
N ILE A 15 3.37 63.54 -15.33
CA ILE A 15 3.59 62.15 -15.67
C ILE A 15 2.67 61.31 -14.77
N ASN A 16 1.60 60.75 -15.36
CA ASN A 16 0.86 59.65 -14.78
C ASN A 16 1.72 58.39 -14.88
N ILE A 17 2.58 58.14 -13.88
CA ILE A 17 3.02 56.78 -13.59
C ILE A 17 1.83 56.12 -12.88
N ALA A 18 0.90 55.59 -13.67
CA ALA A 18 0.02 54.55 -13.21
C ALA A 18 0.90 53.34 -12.92
N LEU A 19 1.26 53.14 -11.65
CA LEU A 19 1.77 51.85 -11.17
C LEU A 19 0.68 50.81 -11.48
N PHE A 20 0.84 50.09 -12.58
CA PHE A 20 0.32 48.73 -12.68
C PHE A 20 1.09 47.90 -11.65
N GLN A 21 0.64 47.93 -10.40
CA GLN A 21 0.90 46.82 -9.50
C GLN A 21 0.15 45.64 -10.11
N THR A 22 0.86 44.84 -10.90
CA THR A 22 0.48 43.45 -11.07
C THR A 22 0.39 42.88 -9.67
N LEU A 23 -0.84 42.69 -9.18
CA LEU A 23 -1.13 41.78 -8.09
C LEU A 23 -0.66 40.41 -8.57
N ASN A 24 0.65 40.13 -8.40
CA ASN A 24 1.09 38.77 -8.22
C ASN A 24 0.42 38.34 -6.92
N ALA A 25 -0.77 37.77 -7.04
CA ALA A 25 -1.24 36.86 -6.03
C ALA A 25 -0.11 35.86 -5.86
N GLU A 26 0.63 35.98 -4.75
CA GLU A 26 1.47 34.90 -4.26
C GLU A 26 0.53 33.71 -4.23
N GLN A 27 0.66 32.83 -5.22
CA GLN A 27 -0.16 31.63 -5.30
C GLN A 27 0.23 30.84 -4.06
N THR A 28 -0.58 30.93 -3.01
CA THR A 28 -0.38 30.20 -1.78
C THR A 28 -0.25 28.75 -2.19
N GLU A 29 0.96 28.19 -2.00
CA GLU A 29 1.29 26.86 -2.48
C GLU A 29 0.28 25.88 -1.86
N ARG A 30 -0.64 25.38 -2.70
CA ARG A 30 -1.73 24.50 -2.26
C ARG A 30 -1.09 23.28 -1.63
N MET A 31 -1.57 22.90 -0.44
CA MET A 31 -1.17 21.64 0.19
C MET A 31 -1.50 20.49 -0.77
N PRO A 32 -0.56 19.56 -1.02
CA PRO A 32 -0.77 18.54 -2.03
C PRO A 32 -1.84 17.54 -1.60
N ASN A 33 -2.50 16.90 -2.56
CA ASN A 33 -3.31 15.72 -2.26
C ASN A 33 -2.40 14.50 -2.06
N LEU A 34 -2.88 13.54 -1.28
CA LEU A 34 -2.10 12.39 -0.84
C LEU A 34 -2.86 11.12 -1.17
N ILE A 35 -2.30 10.23 -1.98
CA ILE A 35 -2.95 8.97 -2.35
C ILE A 35 -2.01 7.80 -2.11
N ILE A 36 -2.53 6.80 -1.40
CA ILE A 36 -1.90 5.49 -1.28
C ILE A 36 -2.80 4.47 -1.95
N LEU A 37 -2.28 3.80 -2.96
CA LEU A 37 -2.89 2.66 -3.65
C LEU A 37 -2.21 1.39 -3.14
N LEU A 38 -2.90 0.64 -2.27
CA LEU A 38 -2.36 -0.55 -1.62
C LEU A 38 -3.07 -1.79 -2.16
N ALA A 39 -2.33 -2.60 -2.92
CA ALA A 39 -2.75 -3.94 -3.32
C ALA A 39 -2.60 -4.94 -2.15
N ASP A 40 -3.33 -6.04 -2.23
CA ASP A 40 -3.30 -7.13 -1.26
C ASP A 40 -2.75 -8.39 -1.93
N ASP A 41 -1.72 -8.99 -1.35
CA ASP A 41 -1.09 -10.22 -1.86
C ASP A 41 -0.50 -10.14 -3.28
N LEU A 42 -0.17 -8.94 -3.76
CA LEU A 42 0.48 -8.75 -5.06
C LEU A 42 1.97 -9.10 -4.99
N GLY A 43 2.36 -10.11 -5.75
CA GLY A 43 3.75 -10.57 -5.80
C GLY A 43 4.71 -9.59 -6.48
N TYR A 44 5.97 -9.64 -6.06
CA TYR A 44 7.02 -8.74 -6.55
C TYR A 44 7.18 -8.75 -8.07
N GLY A 45 7.06 -9.93 -8.68
CA GLY A 45 7.30 -10.17 -10.10
C GLY A 45 6.05 -10.07 -10.97
N GLU A 46 4.98 -9.41 -10.51
CA GLU A 46 3.71 -9.38 -11.25
C GLU A 46 3.54 -8.22 -12.21
N LEU A 47 4.19 -7.08 -11.95
CA LEU A 47 4.01 -5.88 -12.74
C LEU A 47 4.90 -5.87 -13.99
N GLY A 48 4.44 -5.20 -15.04
CA GLY A 48 5.24 -4.97 -16.25
C GLY A 48 6.54 -4.23 -15.95
N CYS A 49 6.49 -3.20 -15.12
CA CYS A 49 7.67 -2.46 -14.64
C CYS A 49 8.61 -3.29 -13.73
N GLN A 50 8.17 -4.47 -13.28
CA GLN A 50 8.98 -5.45 -12.56
C GLN A 50 9.49 -6.59 -13.47
N GLY A 51 9.20 -6.52 -14.77
CA GLY A 51 9.68 -7.45 -15.79
C GLY A 51 8.68 -8.53 -16.21
N ASN A 52 7.44 -8.49 -15.70
CA ASN A 52 6.41 -9.43 -16.13
C ASN A 52 5.89 -9.07 -17.54
N LYS A 53 5.93 -10.02 -18.47
CA LYS A 53 5.42 -9.84 -19.83
C LYS A 53 4.10 -10.58 -20.09
N GLU A 54 3.67 -11.44 -19.16
CA GLU A 54 2.46 -12.25 -19.27
C GLU A 54 1.21 -11.43 -18.95
N ILE A 55 1.29 -10.56 -17.93
CA ILE A 55 0.15 -9.75 -17.47
C ILE A 55 0.50 -8.26 -17.64
N PRO A 56 0.00 -7.57 -18.68
CA PRO A 56 0.23 -6.14 -18.83
C PRO A 56 -0.45 -5.33 -17.72
N THR A 57 0.29 -4.41 -17.11
CA THR A 57 -0.20 -3.45 -16.09
C THR A 57 0.12 -2.00 -16.49
N PRO A 58 -0.32 -1.53 -17.67
CA PRO A 58 0.09 -0.23 -18.21
C PRO A 58 -0.24 0.96 -17.31
N HIS A 59 -1.31 0.90 -16.52
CA HIS A 59 -1.72 2.01 -15.68
C HIS A 59 -0.88 2.10 -14.40
N ILE A 60 -0.61 0.97 -13.74
CA ILE A 60 0.31 0.91 -12.60
C ILE A 60 1.73 1.25 -13.06
N ASP A 61 2.17 0.70 -14.20
CA ASP A 61 3.49 1.00 -14.78
C ASP A 61 3.65 2.49 -15.13
N SER A 62 2.55 3.21 -15.37
CA SER A 62 2.59 4.65 -15.62
C SER A 62 3.06 5.44 -14.39
N ILE A 63 2.81 4.95 -13.17
CA ILE A 63 3.30 5.56 -11.93
C ILE A 63 4.83 5.48 -11.88
N ALA A 64 5.40 4.33 -12.25
CA ALA A 64 6.85 4.15 -12.38
C ALA A 64 7.43 5.06 -13.47
N LYS A 65 6.77 5.10 -14.64
CA LYS A 65 7.22 5.90 -15.79
C LYS A 65 7.22 7.40 -15.47
N ASN A 66 6.23 7.88 -14.74
CA ASN A 66 6.06 9.31 -14.42
C ASN A 66 6.66 9.71 -13.06
N GLY A 67 7.34 8.76 -12.39
CA GLY A 67 7.92 8.96 -11.07
C GLY A 67 9.11 8.06 -10.82
N VAL A 68 9.09 7.35 -9.70
CA VAL A 68 10.18 6.53 -9.21
C VAL A 68 9.70 5.10 -8.98
N ARG A 69 10.45 4.12 -9.51
CA ARG A 69 10.33 2.70 -9.17
C ARG A 69 11.43 2.32 -8.19
N PHE A 70 11.05 1.80 -7.03
CA PHE A 70 12.00 1.29 -6.05
C PHE A 70 12.23 -0.20 -6.31
N THR A 71 13.50 -0.58 -6.54
CA THR A 71 13.84 -2.00 -6.67
C THR A 71 13.96 -2.66 -5.30
N GLN A 72 14.23 -1.91 -4.24
CA GLN A 72 14.39 -2.39 -2.86
C GLN A 72 13.32 -1.79 -1.92
N GLY A 73 12.04 -1.88 -2.29
CA GLY A 73 10.92 -1.43 -1.45
C GLY A 73 10.42 -2.54 -0.51
N TYR A 74 10.42 -2.28 0.79
CA TYR A 74 10.01 -3.25 1.81
C TYR A 74 8.75 -2.82 2.56
N VAL A 75 7.99 -3.81 3.04
CA VAL A 75 6.92 -3.62 4.03
C VAL A 75 7.41 -3.97 5.43
N THR A 76 6.71 -3.53 6.47
CA THR A 76 7.12 -3.75 7.87
C THR A 76 6.91 -5.17 8.38
N ALA A 77 6.18 -6.01 7.66
CA ALA A 77 5.89 -7.39 8.04
C ALA A 77 5.45 -8.22 6.83
N PRO A 78 5.63 -9.56 6.85
CA PRO A 78 5.24 -10.42 5.74
C PRO A 78 3.73 -10.77 5.73
N ASN A 79 2.88 -10.00 6.43
CA ASN A 79 1.45 -10.26 6.55
C ASN A 79 0.63 -8.96 6.55
N CYS A 80 -0.60 -9.04 6.05
CA CYS A 80 -1.50 -7.91 5.82
C CYS A 80 -1.61 -6.93 7.00
N SER A 81 -2.13 -7.37 8.15
CA SER A 81 -2.48 -6.48 9.26
C SER A 81 -1.26 -5.82 9.92
N PRO A 82 -0.19 -6.55 10.28
CA PRO A 82 1.06 -5.94 10.78
C PRO A 82 1.74 -5.00 9.78
N SER A 83 1.65 -5.29 8.48
CA SER A 83 2.17 -4.40 7.43
C SER A 83 1.36 -3.10 7.34
N ARG A 84 0.03 -3.21 7.29
CA ARG A 84 -0.91 -2.07 7.29
C ARG A 84 -0.75 -1.22 8.54
N ALA A 85 -0.59 -1.87 9.70
CA ALA A 85 -0.34 -1.20 10.98
C ALA A 85 0.96 -0.38 10.89
N GLY A 86 2.01 -0.94 10.32
CA GLY A 86 3.27 -0.22 10.19
C GLY A 86 3.22 0.94 9.21
N LEU A 87 2.61 0.73 8.04
CA LEU A 87 2.38 1.78 7.05
C LEU A 87 1.61 2.96 7.65
N ILE A 88 0.45 2.70 8.27
CA ILE A 88 -0.43 3.78 8.72
C ILE A 88 0.06 4.46 9.99
N THR A 89 0.93 3.83 10.79
CA THR A 89 1.47 4.44 12.01
C THR A 89 2.87 5.01 11.85
N GLY A 90 3.61 4.62 10.80
CA GLY A 90 5.02 4.96 10.64
C GLY A 90 5.94 4.25 11.65
N LYS A 91 5.52 3.12 12.22
CA LYS A 91 6.28 2.33 13.22
C LYS A 91 6.26 0.85 12.92
N LEU A 92 7.31 0.12 13.24
CA LEU A 92 7.26 -1.34 13.14
C LEU A 92 6.34 -1.92 14.23
N GLY A 93 5.52 -2.92 13.86
CA GLY A 93 4.54 -3.57 14.76
C GLY A 93 5.12 -4.07 16.07
N THR A 94 6.40 -4.46 16.08
CA THR A 94 7.15 -4.91 17.25
C THR A 94 7.40 -3.82 18.29
N ARG A 95 7.21 -2.55 17.95
CA ARG A 95 7.27 -1.40 18.88
C ARG A 95 6.02 -1.24 19.71
N PHE A 96 4.91 -1.85 19.29
CA PHE A 96 3.59 -1.73 19.96
C PHE A 96 2.80 -3.04 19.98
N GLY A 97 3.44 -4.17 19.69
CA GLY A 97 2.93 -5.53 19.87
C GLY A 97 1.94 -6.02 18.81
N HIS A 98 1.92 -5.42 17.61
CA HIS A 98 1.02 -5.83 16.51
C HIS A 98 1.76 -6.73 15.50
N GLU A 99 2.04 -7.98 15.88
CA GLU A 99 2.84 -8.92 15.08
C GLU A 99 2.03 -9.88 14.19
N PHE A 100 0.72 -10.03 14.44
CA PHE A 100 -0.13 -11.05 13.82
C PHE A 100 -1.37 -10.46 13.14
N ASN A 101 -2.01 -11.26 12.27
CA ASN A 101 -3.31 -10.92 11.70
C ASN A 101 -4.43 -11.29 12.69
N PRO A 102 -5.34 -10.36 13.04
CA PRO A 102 -6.65 -10.75 13.54
C PRO A 102 -7.45 -11.37 12.37
N THR A 103 -8.01 -12.57 12.54
CA THR A 103 -8.72 -13.31 11.47
C THR A 103 -9.97 -14.01 12.01
N GLY A 104 -11.01 -14.08 11.19
CA GLY A 104 -12.31 -14.63 11.55
C GLY A 104 -12.83 -14.10 12.89
N VAL A 105 -13.28 -15.00 13.75
CA VAL A 105 -13.80 -14.69 15.10
C VAL A 105 -12.80 -13.93 15.98
N LYS A 106 -11.49 -14.02 15.72
CA LYS A 106 -10.50 -13.24 16.48
C LYS A 106 -10.59 -11.75 16.15
N ASN A 107 -10.94 -11.38 14.92
CA ASN A 107 -11.11 -9.99 14.52
C ASN A 107 -12.34 -9.32 15.14
N GLU A 108 -13.27 -10.13 15.67
CA GLU A 108 -14.45 -9.67 16.41
C GLU A 108 -14.18 -9.42 17.91
N ARG A 109 -12.96 -9.69 18.38
CA ARG A 109 -12.62 -9.46 19.79
C ARG A 109 -12.33 -7.98 20.06
N LEU A 110 -12.78 -7.50 21.22
CA LEU A 110 -12.58 -6.11 21.65
C LEU A 110 -11.11 -5.74 21.92
N ASP A 111 -10.24 -6.74 22.10
CA ASP A 111 -8.81 -6.58 22.36
C ASP A 111 -7.93 -6.85 21.13
N PHE A 112 -8.52 -7.11 19.95
CA PHE A 112 -7.81 -7.42 18.71
C PHE A 112 -7.97 -6.27 17.71
N GLY A 113 -6.91 -5.49 17.56
CA GLY A 113 -6.86 -4.38 16.61
C GLY A 113 -5.62 -3.53 16.80
N LEU A 114 -5.44 -2.54 15.94
CA LEU A 114 -4.35 -1.58 16.06
C LEU A 114 -4.50 -0.84 17.40
N PRO A 115 -3.50 -0.86 18.31
CA PRO A 115 -3.66 -0.29 19.64
C PRO A 115 -4.13 1.16 19.59
N LEU A 116 -5.08 1.52 20.44
CA LEU A 116 -5.73 2.84 20.44
C LEU A 116 -4.75 3.97 20.84
N SER A 117 -3.62 3.62 21.47
CA SER A 117 -2.54 4.56 21.75
C SER A 117 -1.71 4.95 20.52
N GLN A 118 -1.86 4.23 19.40
CA GLN A 118 -1.17 4.57 18.16
C GLN A 118 -2.03 5.52 17.32
N LYS A 119 -1.56 6.78 17.19
CA LYS A 119 -2.04 7.69 16.16
C LYS A 119 -1.66 7.18 14.77
N THR A 120 -2.63 7.22 13.88
CA THR A 120 -2.51 6.91 12.45
C THR A 120 -2.09 8.15 11.66
N LEU A 121 -1.68 7.94 10.41
CA LEU A 121 -1.38 9.00 9.46
C LEU A 121 -2.58 9.94 9.28
N ALA A 122 -3.80 9.39 9.22
CA ALA A 122 -5.02 10.17 9.10
C ALA A 122 -5.23 11.07 10.33
N ASP A 123 -4.95 10.60 11.55
CA ASP A 123 -5.03 11.44 12.76
C ASP A 123 -4.11 12.68 12.65
N PHE A 124 -2.88 12.50 12.14
CA PHE A 124 -1.94 13.62 11.93
C PHE A 124 -2.37 14.57 10.82
N LEU A 125 -2.96 14.04 9.74
CA LEU A 125 -3.41 14.85 8.61
C LEU A 125 -4.72 15.59 8.90
N GLN A 126 -5.58 15.05 9.77
CA GLN A 126 -6.78 15.72 10.25
C GLN A 126 -6.40 17.02 11.00
N GLU A 127 -5.35 16.97 11.84
CA GLU A 127 -4.81 18.16 12.52
C GLU A 127 -4.28 19.22 11.54
N ALA A 128 -3.91 18.82 10.30
CA ALA A 128 -3.45 19.68 9.23
C ALA A 128 -4.55 20.13 8.25
N GLY A 129 -5.82 19.80 8.53
CA GLY A 129 -6.98 20.22 7.75
C GLY A 129 -7.24 19.40 6.48
N TYR A 130 -6.69 18.19 6.38
CA TYR A 130 -7.02 17.27 5.30
C TYR A 130 -8.38 16.61 5.52
N ILE A 131 -9.09 16.34 4.42
CA ILE A 131 -10.17 15.36 4.42
C ILE A 131 -9.59 13.96 4.16
N ASN A 132 -9.87 13.01 5.04
CA ASN A 132 -9.29 11.68 5.01
C ASN A 132 -10.32 10.62 4.59
N GLY A 133 -10.11 9.98 3.46
CA GLY A 133 -10.92 8.86 2.96
C GLY A 133 -10.18 7.52 3.03
N LEU A 134 -10.87 6.46 3.44
CA LEU A 134 -10.41 5.07 3.33
C LEU A 134 -11.38 4.25 2.49
N LEU A 135 -10.86 3.57 1.45
CA LEU A 135 -11.66 2.74 0.57
C LEU A 135 -11.11 1.31 0.52
N GLY A 136 -11.95 0.31 0.78
CA GLY A 136 -11.63 -1.11 0.75
C GLY A 136 -11.29 -1.73 2.11
N LYS A 137 -10.22 -2.51 2.18
CA LYS A 137 -9.84 -3.35 3.32
C LYS A 137 -9.17 -2.53 4.43
N TRP A 138 -9.72 -2.61 5.65
CA TRP A 138 -9.10 -2.02 6.83
C TRP A 138 -8.14 -2.98 7.54
N HIS A 139 -8.66 -4.11 8.04
CA HIS A 139 -7.92 -5.19 8.71
C HIS A 139 -7.08 -4.78 9.93
N LEU A 140 -7.47 -3.71 10.63
CA LEU A 140 -6.81 -3.22 11.85
C LEU A 140 -7.74 -3.25 13.08
N GLY A 141 -8.68 -4.19 13.06
CA GLY A 141 -9.66 -4.48 14.12
C GLY A 141 -11.09 -4.40 13.58
N GLY A 142 -11.89 -5.44 13.83
CA GLY A 142 -13.27 -5.56 13.35
C GLY A 142 -14.32 -4.89 14.23
N THR A 143 -13.94 -4.44 15.44
CA THR A 143 -14.88 -3.91 16.43
C THR A 143 -14.92 -2.38 16.46
N ALA A 144 -16.00 -1.83 17.04
CA ALA A 144 -16.29 -0.40 17.07
C ALA A 144 -15.13 0.51 17.54
N PRO A 145 -14.31 0.15 18.56
CA PRO A 145 -13.16 0.97 18.97
C PRO A 145 -12.11 1.17 17.87
N TYR A 146 -11.98 0.19 16.98
CA TYR A 146 -10.96 0.18 15.92
C TYR A 146 -11.49 0.63 14.55
N HIS A 147 -12.77 0.98 14.46
CA HIS A 147 -13.42 1.42 13.22
C HIS A 147 -12.69 2.63 12.61
N PRO A 148 -12.51 2.73 11.27
CA PRO A 148 -11.76 3.82 10.61
C PRO A 148 -12.11 5.24 11.08
N PHE A 149 -13.38 5.54 11.34
CA PHE A 149 -13.84 6.83 11.90
C PHE A 149 -13.25 7.22 13.25
N ARG A 150 -12.75 6.25 14.03
CA ARG A 150 -12.05 6.51 15.30
C ARG A 150 -10.54 6.62 15.12
N ARG A 151 -10.07 6.52 13.88
CA ARG A 151 -8.66 6.41 13.46
C ARG A 151 -8.33 7.47 12.41
N GLY A 152 -8.95 8.65 12.55
CA GLY A 152 -8.67 9.83 11.73
C GLY A 152 -9.34 9.89 10.36
N PHE A 153 -10.09 8.88 9.93
CA PHE A 153 -10.79 8.91 8.64
C PHE A 153 -12.16 9.58 8.76
N ASP A 154 -12.47 10.50 7.85
CA ASP A 154 -13.75 11.19 7.75
C ASP A 154 -14.75 10.42 6.87
N GLU A 155 -14.23 9.68 5.88
CA GLU A 155 -15.01 8.84 4.98
C GLU A 155 -14.48 7.41 4.93
N PHE A 156 -15.39 6.43 4.95
CA PHE A 156 -15.06 5.02 4.83
C PHE A 156 -16.06 4.32 3.91
N PHE A 157 -15.56 3.57 2.93
CA PHE A 157 -16.34 2.57 2.22
C PHE A 157 -15.52 1.29 2.08
N GLY A 158 -16.00 0.18 2.63
CA GLY A 158 -15.32 -1.10 2.51
C GLY A 158 -15.61 -2.02 3.68
N PHE A 159 -14.65 -2.81 4.12
CA PHE A 159 -14.87 -3.84 5.15
C PHE A 159 -13.73 -3.88 6.17
N THR A 160 -14.00 -4.37 7.38
CA THR A 160 -13.06 -4.26 8.51
C THR A 160 -12.18 -5.49 8.74
N HIS A 161 -12.48 -6.61 8.10
CA HIS A 161 -11.79 -7.91 8.28
C HIS A 161 -10.65 -8.17 7.27
N GLU A 162 -10.13 -9.39 7.28
CA GLU A 162 -8.98 -9.85 6.50
C GLU A 162 -9.21 -10.00 4.99
N GLY A 163 -10.46 -10.04 4.55
CA GLY A 163 -10.82 -10.29 3.17
C GLY A 163 -12.34 -10.27 3.01
N HIS A 164 -12.79 -10.27 1.77
CA HIS A 164 -14.21 -10.27 1.40
C HIS A 164 -14.33 -10.88 0.00
N TYR A 165 -15.44 -11.53 -0.31
CA TYR A 165 -15.73 -11.92 -1.69
C TYR A 165 -15.88 -10.67 -2.57
N PHE A 166 -15.47 -10.75 -3.83
CA PHE A 166 -15.56 -9.62 -4.77
C PHE A 166 -16.97 -9.41 -5.32
N VAL A 167 -17.79 -10.45 -5.28
CA VAL A 167 -19.23 -10.41 -5.57
C VAL A 167 -19.91 -11.32 -4.55
N PRO A 168 -21.14 -11.01 -4.09
CA PRO A 168 -21.86 -11.88 -3.16
C PRO A 168 -22.30 -13.19 -3.83
N GLU A 169 -22.59 -14.23 -3.04
CA GLU A 169 -23.21 -15.47 -3.52
C GLU A 169 -24.55 -15.16 -4.23
N PRO A 170 -24.86 -15.76 -5.40
CA PRO A 170 -24.22 -16.92 -6.03
C PRO A 170 -23.03 -16.65 -6.96
N TRP A 171 -22.34 -15.51 -6.77
CA TRP A 171 -21.12 -15.13 -7.49
C TRP A 171 -21.32 -14.92 -9.00
N GLU A 172 -22.47 -14.38 -9.37
CA GLU A 172 -22.86 -14.18 -10.76
C GLU A 172 -21.83 -13.36 -11.55
N GLY A 173 -21.67 -13.68 -12.83
CA GLY A 173 -20.76 -12.96 -13.73
C GLY A 173 -19.26 -13.21 -13.50
N THR A 174 -18.88 -14.05 -12.53
CA THR A 174 -17.48 -14.34 -12.22
C THR A 174 -17.11 -15.82 -12.38
N THR A 175 -15.84 -16.08 -12.71
CA THR A 175 -15.21 -17.37 -12.46
C THR A 175 -14.60 -17.34 -11.07
N THR A 176 -15.05 -18.24 -10.20
CA THR A 176 -14.72 -18.25 -8.77
C THR A 176 -13.96 -19.52 -8.41
N TRP A 177 -12.77 -19.37 -7.84
CA TRP A 177 -11.93 -20.45 -7.35
C TRP A 177 -11.87 -20.44 -5.82
N LEU A 178 -12.24 -21.57 -5.22
CA LEU A 178 -12.44 -21.74 -3.79
C LEU A 178 -11.57 -22.87 -3.25
N ARG A 179 -10.78 -22.57 -2.23
CA ARG A 179 -10.06 -23.56 -1.44
C ARG A 179 -11.02 -24.39 -0.59
N ARG A 180 -10.75 -25.69 -0.53
CA ARG A 180 -11.43 -26.63 0.35
C ARG A 180 -10.44 -27.59 0.98
N GLY A 181 -10.66 -27.97 2.24
CA GLY A 181 -9.95 -29.08 2.85
C GLY A 181 -10.31 -30.42 2.19
N VAL A 182 -11.57 -30.56 1.76
CA VAL A 182 -12.12 -31.73 1.06
C VAL A 182 -13.10 -31.24 -0.01
N LEU A 183 -13.10 -31.87 -1.19
CA LEU A 183 -14.02 -31.50 -2.27
C LEU A 183 -15.49 -31.78 -1.92
N PRO A 184 -16.47 -31.05 -2.49
CA PRO A 184 -17.89 -31.41 -2.39
C PRO A 184 -18.12 -32.85 -2.85
N GLY A 185 -18.71 -33.69 -2.00
CA GLY A 185 -18.88 -35.13 -2.24
C GLY A 185 -17.66 -36.00 -1.93
N GLY A 186 -16.64 -35.47 -1.25
CA GLY A 186 -15.44 -36.20 -0.83
C GLY A 186 -14.29 -36.18 -1.83
N GLY A 187 -13.06 -36.41 -1.34
CA GLY A 187 -11.84 -36.54 -2.14
C GLY A 187 -10.93 -35.30 -2.18
N LYS A 188 -9.86 -35.39 -2.98
CA LYS A 188 -8.82 -34.36 -3.18
C LYS A 188 -8.69 -33.99 -4.67
N GLY A 189 -8.08 -32.85 -4.96
CA GLY A 189 -7.81 -32.38 -6.32
C GLY A 189 -8.64 -31.14 -6.66
N ARG A 190 -9.18 -31.09 -7.89
CA ARG A 190 -9.99 -29.99 -8.39
C ARG A 190 -11.32 -30.51 -8.95
N ARG A 191 -12.43 -29.85 -8.63
CA ARG A 191 -13.75 -30.07 -9.24
C ARG A 191 -14.33 -28.75 -9.73
N THR A 192 -14.94 -28.75 -10.90
CA THR A 192 -15.52 -27.57 -11.53
C THR A 192 -17.01 -27.79 -11.78
N PHE A 193 -17.83 -26.85 -11.33
CA PHE A 193 -19.28 -26.83 -11.53
C PHE A 193 -19.64 -25.49 -12.18
N GLY A 194 -19.81 -25.49 -13.51
CA GLY A 194 -19.96 -24.26 -14.26
C GLY A 194 -18.74 -23.33 -14.07
N LYS A 195 -18.97 -22.16 -13.49
CA LYS A 195 -17.93 -21.15 -13.20
C LYS A 195 -17.33 -21.24 -11.80
N ILE A 196 -17.77 -22.19 -10.99
CA ILE A 196 -17.27 -22.41 -9.63
C ILE A 196 -16.26 -23.55 -9.66
N ILE A 197 -15.07 -23.31 -9.12
CA ILE A 197 -13.97 -24.27 -9.09
C ILE A 197 -13.58 -24.50 -7.63
N TYR A 198 -13.72 -25.72 -7.16
CA TYR A 198 -13.23 -26.15 -5.84
C TYR A 198 -11.88 -26.82 -5.99
N SER A 199 -10.94 -26.49 -5.11
CA SER A 199 -9.61 -27.06 -5.11
C SER A 199 -9.08 -27.34 -3.70
N THR A 200 -8.42 -28.49 -3.53
CA THR A 200 -7.77 -28.87 -2.26
C THR A 200 -6.27 -28.60 -2.22
N HIS A 201 -5.73 -27.79 -3.13
CA HIS A 201 -4.29 -27.52 -3.26
C HIS A 201 -3.62 -26.98 -2.00
N MET A 202 -4.37 -26.28 -1.14
CA MET A 202 -3.87 -25.80 0.15
C MET A 202 -4.21 -26.70 1.34
N GLY A 203 -5.16 -27.64 1.18
CA GLY A 203 -5.56 -28.56 2.25
C GLY A 203 -6.43 -27.96 3.36
N TYR A 204 -6.90 -26.72 3.21
CA TYR A 204 -7.83 -26.05 4.14
C TYR A 204 -8.93 -25.29 3.37
N ASN A 205 -10.01 -24.93 4.06
CA ASN A 205 -11.12 -24.17 3.47
C ASN A 205 -10.77 -22.68 3.32
N GLU A 206 -11.43 -22.00 2.38
CA GLU A 206 -11.52 -20.54 2.44
C GLU A 206 -11.97 -20.10 3.84
N PRO A 207 -11.39 -19.03 4.41
CA PRO A 207 -12.01 -18.32 5.53
C PRO A 207 -13.44 -17.93 5.18
N ASP A 208 -14.29 -17.86 6.19
CA ASP A 208 -15.66 -17.35 6.05
C ASP A 208 -15.63 -15.82 5.95
N TYR A 209 -15.06 -15.29 4.86
CA TYR A 209 -14.70 -13.88 4.72
C TYR A 209 -15.84 -12.90 4.98
N ASP A 210 -17.07 -13.26 4.61
CA ASP A 210 -18.23 -12.38 4.72
C ASP A 210 -19.01 -12.61 6.03
N ALA A 211 -18.59 -13.56 6.88
CA ALA A 211 -19.22 -13.81 8.18
C ALA A 211 -18.99 -12.61 9.11
N ASN A 212 -20.08 -11.94 9.49
CA ASN A 212 -20.09 -10.72 10.30
C ASN A 212 -19.21 -9.58 9.76
N ASN A 213 -18.94 -9.59 8.46
CA ASN A 213 -18.05 -8.65 7.80
C ASN A 213 -18.76 -7.99 6.61
N PRO A 214 -19.81 -7.18 6.85
CA PRO A 214 -20.49 -6.51 5.76
C PRO A 214 -19.58 -5.47 5.11
N ILE A 215 -19.85 -5.17 3.84
CA ILE A 215 -19.40 -3.90 3.25
C ILE A 215 -20.17 -2.77 3.95
N ILE A 216 -19.45 -1.74 4.38
CA ILE A 216 -19.92 -0.61 5.16
C ILE A 216 -19.67 0.66 4.36
N ARG A 217 -20.66 1.56 4.34
CA ARG A 217 -20.48 2.98 3.98
C ARG A 217 -20.65 3.82 5.25
N GLY A 218 -19.60 4.53 5.61
CA GLY A 218 -19.50 5.22 6.89
C GLY A 218 -19.57 4.24 8.06
N SER A 219 -20.72 4.15 8.71
CA SER A 219 -20.99 3.19 9.80
C SER A 219 -22.13 2.23 9.49
N GLN A 220 -22.70 2.28 8.28
CA GLN A 220 -23.89 1.52 7.91
C GLN A 220 -23.53 0.42 6.90
N PRO A 221 -23.96 -0.84 7.15
CA PRO A 221 -23.88 -1.89 6.15
C PRO A 221 -24.61 -1.50 4.85
N VAL A 222 -24.04 -1.86 3.71
CA VAL A 222 -24.63 -1.66 2.39
C VAL A 222 -24.58 -2.95 1.57
N GLN A 223 -25.57 -3.12 0.70
CA GLN A 223 -25.56 -4.20 -0.28
C GLN A 223 -24.87 -3.69 -1.56
N GLU A 224 -23.58 -3.99 -1.71
CA GLU A 224 -22.84 -3.71 -2.93
C GLU A 224 -23.13 -4.79 -3.99
N LYS A 225 -23.43 -4.35 -5.21
CA LYS A 225 -23.81 -5.20 -6.35
C LYS A 225 -22.71 -5.25 -7.42
N GLU A 226 -21.88 -4.23 -7.48
CA GLU A 226 -20.74 -4.18 -8.38
C GLU A 226 -19.65 -5.14 -7.90
N TYR A 227 -18.79 -5.59 -8.83
CA TYR A 227 -17.57 -6.27 -8.46
C TYR A 227 -16.74 -5.32 -7.58
N PHE A 228 -16.27 -5.79 -6.42
CA PHE A 228 -15.81 -4.88 -5.36
C PHE A 228 -14.63 -3.97 -5.74
N THR A 229 -13.73 -4.42 -6.64
CA THR A 229 -12.68 -3.55 -7.21
C THR A 229 -13.27 -2.40 -8.05
N ASP A 230 -14.35 -2.65 -8.77
CA ASP A 230 -15.06 -1.63 -9.56
C ASP A 230 -15.78 -0.66 -8.60
N ALA A 231 -16.39 -1.16 -7.53
CA ALA A 231 -16.99 -0.33 -6.48
C ALA A 231 -15.95 0.59 -5.82
N ILE A 232 -14.77 0.07 -5.44
CA ILE A 232 -13.66 0.88 -4.92
C ILE A 232 -13.26 1.97 -5.94
N THR A 233 -13.22 1.64 -7.23
CA THR A 233 -12.93 2.60 -8.30
C THR A 233 -13.96 3.72 -8.34
N ARG A 234 -15.25 3.35 -8.31
CA ARG A 234 -16.39 4.28 -8.32
C ARG A 234 -16.32 5.24 -7.14
N GLU A 235 -16.15 4.72 -5.92
CA GLU A 235 -16.02 5.53 -4.71
C GLU A 235 -14.76 6.40 -4.69
N SER A 236 -13.64 5.92 -5.23
CA SER A 236 -12.40 6.71 -5.31
C SER A 236 -12.58 7.93 -6.21
N ARG A 237 -13.23 7.74 -7.36
CA ARG A 237 -13.47 8.83 -8.30
C ARG A 237 -14.44 9.86 -7.73
N ASP A 238 -15.51 9.38 -7.09
CA ASP A 238 -16.49 10.24 -6.40
C ASP A 238 -15.85 11.05 -5.27
N PHE A 239 -15.03 10.42 -4.43
CA PHE A 239 -14.29 11.10 -3.36
C PHE A 239 -13.40 12.22 -3.91
N ILE A 240 -12.61 11.92 -4.96
CA ILE A 240 -11.73 12.92 -5.58
C ILE A 240 -12.54 14.09 -6.16
N GLU A 241 -13.67 13.82 -6.82
CA GLU A 241 -14.53 14.86 -7.38
C GLU A 241 -15.09 15.79 -6.30
N ARG A 242 -15.65 15.23 -5.22
CA ARG A 242 -16.28 16.00 -4.15
C ARG A 242 -15.31 16.87 -3.36
N HIS A 243 -14.02 16.50 -3.35
CA HIS A 243 -12.99 17.18 -2.56
C HIS A 243 -11.91 17.85 -3.42
N ALA A 244 -12.15 18.01 -4.73
CA ALA A 244 -11.17 18.59 -5.65
C ALA A 244 -10.74 20.04 -5.30
N ASP A 245 -11.53 20.75 -4.49
CA ASP A 245 -11.27 22.11 -4.02
C ASP A 245 -10.40 22.18 -2.74
N LYS A 246 -10.12 21.05 -2.09
CA LYS A 246 -9.40 20.97 -0.80
C LYS A 246 -8.26 19.95 -0.84
N PRO A 247 -7.27 20.04 0.05
CA PRO A 247 -6.30 18.96 0.22
C PRO A 247 -6.99 17.73 0.84
N PHE A 248 -6.75 16.55 0.26
CA PHE A 248 -7.29 15.30 0.76
C PHE A 248 -6.23 14.20 0.88
N PHE A 249 -6.49 13.25 1.77
CA PHE A 249 -5.77 11.99 1.86
C PHE A 249 -6.72 10.85 1.52
N LEU A 250 -6.41 10.11 0.47
CA LEU A 250 -7.17 8.96 0.03
C LEU A 250 -6.33 7.69 0.16
N PHE A 251 -6.71 6.84 1.12
CA PHE A 251 -6.13 5.52 1.27
C PHE A 251 -7.00 4.48 0.58
N VAL A 252 -6.64 4.14 -0.66
CA VAL A 252 -7.30 3.10 -1.45
C VAL A 252 -6.62 1.78 -1.17
N SER A 253 -7.24 0.99 -0.29
CA SER A 253 -6.72 -0.29 0.11
C SER A 253 -7.54 -1.43 -0.48
N TYR A 254 -7.12 -1.89 -1.65
CA TYR A 254 -7.76 -3.00 -2.32
C TYR A 254 -7.67 -4.29 -1.49
N ASN A 255 -8.65 -5.17 -1.67
CA ASN A 255 -8.51 -6.59 -1.41
C ASN A 255 -8.01 -7.35 -2.65
N ALA A 256 -8.02 -6.74 -3.85
CA ALA A 256 -7.36 -7.31 -5.02
C ALA A 256 -5.83 -7.30 -4.80
N VAL A 257 -5.12 -8.41 -5.04
CA VAL A 257 -5.51 -9.65 -5.73
C VAL A 257 -5.61 -10.86 -4.79
N HIS A 258 -5.96 -10.62 -3.52
CA HIS A 258 -6.13 -11.63 -2.47
C HIS A 258 -7.24 -12.65 -2.79
N SER A 259 -7.23 -13.77 -2.06
CA SER A 259 -8.33 -14.73 -2.07
C SER A 259 -9.65 -14.17 -1.52
N PRO A 260 -10.81 -14.74 -1.91
CA PRO A 260 -10.96 -15.80 -2.89
C PRO A 260 -10.69 -15.30 -4.30
N LEU A 261 -10.12 -16.16 -5.16
CA LEU A 261 -9.86 -15.78 -6.55
C LEU A 261 -11.18 -15.71 -7.31
N GLN A 262 -11.65 -14.51 -7.64
CA GLN A 262 -12.87 -14.27 -8.39
C GLN A 262 -12.59 -13.26 -9.49
N ALA A 263 -12.89 -13.60 -10.75
CA ALA A 263 -12.68 -12.66 -11.85
C ALA A 263 -13.88 -12.61 -12.80
N THR A 264 -14.23 -11.42 -13.25
CA THR A 264 -15.32 -11.21 -14.21
C THR A 264 -14.95 -11.72 -15.60
N ASP A 265 -15.96 -12.10 -16.38
CA ASP A 265 -15.77 -12.58 -17.76
C ASP A 265 -15.02 -11.57 -18.64
N LYS A 266 -15.24 -10.26 -18.41
CA LYS A 266 -14.57 -9.16 -19.11
C LYS A 266 -13.06 -9.37 -19.13
N TYR A 267 -12.46 -9.64 -17.97
CA TYR A 267 -11.02 -9.81 -17.85
C TYR A 267 -10.58 -11.25 -18.13
N MET A 268 -11.37 -12.26 -17.75
CA MET A 268 -11.07 -13.66 -18.08
C MET A 268 -10.87 -13.88 -19.59
N ASN A 269 -11.64 -13.17 -20.41
CA ASN A 269 -11.52 -13.22 -21.87
C ASN A 269 -10.21 -12.64 -22.41
N LYS A 270 -9.59 -11.66 -21.73
CA LYS A 270 -8.30 -11.07 -22.11
C LYS A 270 -7.14 -12.09 -21.99
N PHE A 271 -7.25 -13.04 -21.06
CA PHE A 271 -6.18 -13.98 -20.70
C PHE A 271 -6.44 -15.44 -21.13
N LYS A 272 -7.23 -15.67 -22.20
CA LYS A 272 -7.51 -17.03 -22.73
C LYS A 272 -6.27 -17.84 -23.10
N HIS A 273 -5.15 -17.15 -23.38
CA HIS A 273 -3.87 -17.77 -23.69
C HIS A 273 -3.24 -18.47 -22.47
N ILE A 274 -3.46 -17.96 -21.25
CA ILE A 274 -3.00 -18.58 -19.99
C ILE A 274 -3.82 -19.86 -19.75
N LYS A 275 -3.19 -21.04 -19.87
CA LYS A 275 -3.89 -22.34 -19.78
C LYS A 275 -4.24 -22.74 -18.36
N ASP A 276 -3.38 -22.41 -17.40
CA ASP A 276 -3.70 -22.63 -16.00
C ASP A 276 -4.84 -21.70 -15.57
N ILE A 277 -5.96 -22.29 -15.17
CA ILE A 277 -7.17 -21.51 -14.86
C ILE A 277 -7.02 -20.68 -13.58
N GLN A 278 -6.24 -21.13 -12.60
CA GLN A 278 -6.01 -20.38 -11.36
C GLN A 278 -5.18 -19.12 -11.67
N ARG A 279 -4.10 -19.28 -12.46
CA ARG A 279 -3.30 -18.17 -12.99
C ARG A 279 -4.11 -17.22 -13.86
N ARG A 280 -5.02 -17.74 -14.69
CA ARG A 280 -5.89 -16.91 -15.52
C ARG A 280 -6.83 -16.04 -14.68
N ILE A 281 -7.41 -16.59 -13.61
CA ILE A 281 -8.26 -15.81 -12.68
C ILE A 281 -7.42 -14.73 -12.00
N PHE A 282 -6.24 -15.08 -11.49
CA PHE A 282 -5.30 -14.11 -10.91
C PHE A 282 -4.97 -12.96 -11.90
N ALA A 283 -4.58 -13.31 -13.14
CA ALA A 283 -4.26 -12.33 -14.17
C ALA A 283 -5.44 -11.41 -14.50
N ALA A 284 -6.65 -11.97 -14.52
CA ALA A 284 -7.87 -11.22 -14.76
C ALA A 284 -8.19 -10.26 -13.60
N MET A 285 -7.93 -10.65 -12.34
CA MET A 285 -8.05 -9.76 -11.17
C MET A 285 -7.01 -8.64 -11.21
N LEU A 286 -5.75 -8.97 -11.52
CA LEU A 286 -4.67 -7.98 -11.62
C LEU A 286 -4.95 -6.96 -12.73
N ALA A 287 -5.46 -7.39 -13.88
CA ALA A 287 -5.85 -6.47 -14.94
C ALA A 287 -7.04 -5.57 -14.54
N ASN A 288 -7.95 -6.05 -13.68
CA ASN A 288 -9.00 -5.17 -13.15
C ASN A 288 -8.45 -4.14 -12.15
N LEU A 289 -7.52 -4.57 -11.29
CA LEU A 289 -6.79 -3.65 -10.42
C LEU A 289 -6.04 -2.58 -11.23
N ASP A 290 -5.39 -2.96 -12.34
CA ASP A 290 -4.72 -2.00 -13.22
C ASP A 290 -5.68 -0.99 -13.84
N ASP A 291 -6.80 -1.45 -14.43
CA ASP A 291 -7.86 -0.56 -14.96
C ASP A 291 -8.38 0.40 -13.86
N SER A 292 -8.57 -0.11 -12.62
CA SER A 292 -8.97 0.70 -11.45
C SER A 292 -7.98 1.82 -11.13
N VAL A 293 -6.68 1.48 -11.06
CA VAL A 293 -5.60 2.47 -10.85
C VAL A 293 -5.62 3.50 -11.99
N GLY A 294 -5.79 3.06 -13.23
CA GLY A 294 -5.89 3.94 -14.40
C GLY A 294 -6.99 4.98 -14.27
N GLU A 295 -8.18 4.55 -13.85
CA GLU A 295 -9.34 5.43 -13.67
C GLU A 295 -9.16 6.43 -12.51
N ILE A 296 -8.50 6.04 -11.42
CA ILE A 296 -8.17 6.96 -10.31
C ILE A 296 -7.16 8.01 -10.78
N ILE A 297 -6.06 7.59 -11.42
CA ILE A 297 -5.05 8.53 -11.95
C ILE A 297 -5.66 9.45 -13.00
N LYS A 298 -6.53 8.91 -13.87
CA LYS A 298 -7.27 9.72 -14.85
C LYS A 298 -8.14 10.77 -14.16
N LYS A 299 -8.86 10.41 -13.09
CA LYS A 299 -9.70 11.37 -12.36
C LYS A 299 -8.88 12.51 -11.75
N ILE A 300 -7.73 12.22 -11.15
CA ILE A 300 -6.80 13.25 -10.64
C ILE A 300 -6.41 14.23 -11.77
N ARG A 301 -6.13 13.70 -12.97
CA ARG A 301 -5.79 14.52 -14.14
C ARG A 301 -6.97 15.34 -14.65
N ASP A 302 -8.16 14.73 -14.74
CA ASP A 302 -9.37 15.41 -15.20
C ASP A 302 -9.73 16.59 -14.28
N GLU A 303 -9.48 16.47 -12.97
CA GLU A 303 -9.66 17.56 -11.98
C GLU A 303 -8.47 18.55 -11.93
N GLY A 304 -7.46 18.38 -12.77
CA GLY A 304 -6.29 19.27 -12.82
C GLY A 304 -5.35 19.16 -11.61
N LEU A 305 -5.43 18.07 -10.84
CA LEU A 305 -4.71 17.87 -9.57
C LEU A 305 -3.37 17.14 -9.72
N GLU A 306 -3.01 16.70 -10.93
CA GLU A 306 -1.90 15.76 -11.18
C GLU A 306 -0.52 16.28 -10.73
N LYS A 307 -0.30 17.59 -10.82
CA LYS A 307 0.98 18.22 -10.39
C LYS A 307 1.11 18.29 -8.88
N ASP A 308 -0.01 18.41 -8.16
CA ASP A 308 -0.06 18.64 -6.73
C ASP A 308 -0.58 17.41 -5.98
N THR A 309 -0.40 16.21 -6.54
CA THR A 309 -0.82 14.96 -5.90
C THR A 309 0.36 13.99 -5.79
N LEU A 310 0.60 13.50 -4.57
CA LEU A 310 1.50 12.39 -4.31
C LEU A 310 0.72 11.09 -4.52
N VAL A 311 1.27 10.17 -5.30
CA VAL A 311 0.69 8.84 -5.49
C VAL A 311 1.73 7.78 -5.16
N PHE A 312 1.43 6.96 -4.16
CA PHE A 312 2.16 5.74 -3.86
C PHE A 312 1.38 4.52 -4.36
N PHE A 313 2.08 3.55 -4.96
CA PHE A 313 1.52 2.22 -5.22
C PHE A 313 2.43 1.17 -4.62
N LEU A 314 1.86 0.24 -3.85
CA LEU A 314 2.58 -0.90 -3.28
C LEU A 314 1.67 -2.09 -2.97
N SER A 315 2.27 -3.24 -2.67
CA SER A 315 1.57 -4.38 -2.05
C SER A 315 1.73 -4.35 -0.52
N ASP A 316 0.76 -4.88 0.23
CA ASP A 316 0.86 -4.97 1.69
C ASP A 316 1.82 -6.07 2.17
N ASN A 317 2.06 -7.11 1.37
CA ASN A 317 3.09 -8.11 1.57
C ASN A 317 3.46 -8.77 0.25
N GLY A 318 4.47 -9.65 0.27
CA GLY A 318 4.78 -10.51 -0.85
C GLY A 318 3.63 -11.46 -1.19
N GLY A 319 3.57 -11.91 -2.45
CA GLY A 319 2.47 -12.72 -2.94
C GLY A 319 2.50 -14.14 -2.37
N PRO A 320 1.36 -14.77 -2.04
CA PRO A 320 1.30 -16.17 -1.62
C PRO A 320 1.31 -17.09 -2.86
N THR A 321 2.49 -17.38 -3.40
CA THR A 321 2.69 -18.08 -4.68
C THR A 321 1.96 -19.42 -4.76
N ARG A 322 2.00 -20.22 -3.69
CA ARG A 322 1.30 -21.52 -3.65
C ARG A 322 -0.22 -21.39 -3.62
N GLU A 323 -0.71 -20.32 -3.00
CA GLU A 323 -2.14 -20.09 -2.77
C GLU A 323 -2.82 -19.44 -3.98
N LEU A 324 -2.17 -18.45 -4.59
CA LEU A 324 -2.81 -17.57 -5.58
C LEU A 324 -2.11 -17.57 -6.95
N THR A 325 -1.04 -18.35 -7.13
CA THR A 325 -0.15 -18.29 -8.31
C THR A 325 0.59 -16.96 -8.49
N SER A 326 0.56 -16.10 -7.46
CA SER A 326 1.26 -14.82 -7.46
C SER A 326 2.78 -15.02 -7.43
N SER A 327 3.48 -14.48 -8.41
CA SER A 327 4.92 -14.58 -8.62
C SER A 327 5.69 -13.55 -7.80
N ASN A 328 6.63 -14.02 -6.99
CA ASN A 328 7.62 -13.16 -6.34
C ASN A 328 8.96 -13.15 -7.08
N LEU A 329 9.06 -13.78 -8.26
CA LEU A 329 10.32 -13.88 -8.98
C LEU A 329 10.94 -12.50 -9.23
N PRO A 330 12.28 -12.37 -9.12
CA PRO A 330 13.26 -13.44 -8.84
C PRO A 330 13.46 -13.76 -7.34
N LEU A 331 12.66 -13.17 -6.45
CA LEU A 331 12.84 -13.28 -5.01
C LEU A 331 12.36 -14.64 -4.48
N ARG A 332 13.01 -15.12 -3.43
CA ARG A 332 12.64 -16.36 -2.74
C ARG A 332 11.59 -16.13 -1.67
N GLY A 333 10.69 -17.09 -1.53
CA GLY A 333 9.66 -17.10 -0.49
C GLY A 333 8.38 -16.39 -0.90
N GLU A 334 7.45 -16.34 0.05
CA GLU A 334 6.07 -15.89 -0.16
C GLU A 334 5.50 -15.27 1.13
N LYS A 335 4.24 -14.79 1.06
CA LYS A 335 3.48 -14.29 2.22
C LYS A 335 3.73 -15.11 3.49
N GLY A 336 3.98 -14.41 4.59
CA GLY A 336 4.24 -14.98 5.92
C GLY A 336 5.67 -15.49 6.13
N GLN A 337 6.57 -15.36 5.15
CA GLN A 337 7.97 -15.73 5.27
C GLN A 337 8.87 -14.48 5.33
N MET A 338 9.98 -14.58 6.05
CA MET A 338 11.00 -13.51 6.18
C MET A 338 12.04 -13.45 5.03
N TYR A 339 11.88 -14.28 4.00
CA TYR A 339 12.68 -14.19 2.77
C TYR A 339 12.22 -12.98 1.95
N GLU A 340 13.04 -12.50 1.02
CA GLU A 340 12.79 -11.31 0.20
C GLU A 340 11.40 -11.33 -0.43
N GLY A 341 10.96 -12.46 -0.97
CA GLY A 341 9.65 -12.63 -1.61
C GLY A 341 8.45 -12.52 -0.67
N GLY A 342 8.65 -12.45 0.66
CA GLY A 342 7.58 -12.18 1.63
C GLY A 342 7.51 -10.74 2.12
N ILE A 343 8.63 -10.00 2.09
CA ILE A 343 8.77 -8.66 2.68
C ILE A 343 9.13 -7.54 1.70
N ARG A 344 9.67 -7.87 0.52
CA ARG A 344 9.98 -6.94 -0.56
C ARG A 344 8.87 -6.96 -1.60
N VAL A 345 8.35 -5.79 -1.92
CA VAL A 345 7.12 -5.62 -2.71
C VAL A 345 7.35 -4.69 -3.90
N PRO A 346 6.49 -4.72 -4.93
CA PRO A 346 6.44 -3.61 -5.87
C PRO A 346 6.16 -2.32 -5.09
N PHE A 347 6.94 -1.27 -5.37
CA PHE A 347 6.84 0.00 -4.65
C PHE A 347 7.15 1.12 -5.64
N LEU A 348 6.16 1.98 -5.87
CA LEU A 348 6.19 3.07 -6.82
C LEU A 348 5.78 4.37 -6.14
N PHE A 349 6.40 5.49 -6.54
CA PHE A 349 6.04 6.82 -6.06
C PHE A 349 6.06 7.83 -7.21
N GLN A 350 4.98 8.57 -7.37
CA GLN A 350 4.85 9.66 -8.33
C GLN A 350 4.50 10.96 -7.61
N TRP A 351 5.23 12.03 -7.94
CA TRP A 351 4.85 13.41 -7.63
C TRP A 351 5.43 14.32 -8.72
N ILE A 352 4.63 14.57 -9.77
CA ILE A 352 5.11 15.12 -11.05
C ILE A 352 5.88 16.43 -10.90
N SER A 353 5.50 17.28 -9.93
CA SER A 353 6.14 18.58 -9.73
C SER A 353 7.39 18.58 -8.85
N LYS A 354 7.66 17.51 -8.08
CA LYS A 354 8.70 17.52 -7.03
C LYS A 354 9.73 16.40 -7.08
N ILE A 355 9.49 15.30 -7.80
CA ILE A 355 10.46 14.18 -7.90
C ILE A 355 10.78 13.85 -9.37
N PRO A 356 11.91 13.20 -9.66
CA PRO A 356 12.27 12.83 -11.02
C PRO A 356 11.28 11.81 -11.61
N SER A 357 11.07 11.91 -12.91
CA SER A 357 10.25 10.99 -13.69
C SER A 357 11.11 9.88 -14.31
N GLY A 358 10.59 8.66 -14.36
CA GLY A 358 11.24 7.48 -14.94
C GLY A 358 12.48 6.99 -14.18
N LYS A 359 12.67 7.41 -12.91
CA LYS A 359 13.87 7.06 -12.14
C LYS A 359 13.73 5.67 -11.51
N ILE A 360 14.80 4.89 -11.56
CA ILE A 360 14.94 3.65 -10.80
C ILE A 360 15.75 3.97 -9.54
N TYR A 361 15.23 3.62 -8.37
CA TYR A 361 15.89 3.80 -7.09
C TYR A 361 16.27 2.46 -6.47
N ASN A 362 17.57 2.26 -6.23
CA ASN A 362 18.14 0.96 -5.88
C ASN A 362 18.58 0.84 -4.41
N ARG A 363 18.32 1.84 -3.58
CA ARG A 363 18.63 1.78 -2.14
C ARG A 363 17.39 1.31 -1.35
N PRO A 364 17.57 0.62 -0.21
CA PRO A 364 16.46 0.11 0.59
C PRO A 364 15.56 1.23 1.13
N VAL A 365 14.24 1.05 0.99
CA VAL A 365 13.21 1.90 1.60
C VAL A 365 12.15 1.04 2.27
N LEU A 366 11.46 1.58 3.27
CA LEU A 366 10.44 0.89 4.05
C LEU A 366 9.08 1.56 3.87
N SER A 367 7.98 0.82 3.97
CA SER A 367 6.63 1.37 3.84
C SER A 367 6.31 2.44 4.90
N THR A 368 7.03 2.47 6.02
CA THR A 368 6.96 3.57 7.00
C THR A 368 7.48 4.89 6.45
N ASP A 369 8.34 4.89 5.43
CA ASP A 369 8.85 6.13 4.81
C ASP A 369 7.76 6.89 4.07
N ILE A 370 6.70 6.20 3.62
CA ILE A 370 5.49 6.84 3.07
C ILE A 370 4.89 7.77 4.12
N PHE A 371 4.80 7.33 5.38
CA PHE A 371 4.29 8.13 6.48
C PHE A 371 5.12 9.42 6.66
N ALA A 372 6.45 9.31 6.74
CA ALA A 372 7.33 10.47 6.92
C ALA A 372 7.32 11.42 5.71
N THR A 373 7.31 10.87 4.50
CA THR A 373 7.23 11.64 3.25
C THR A 373 5.91 12.41 3.18
N ILE A 374 4.79 11.77 3.52
CA ILE A 374 3.48 12.42 3.53
C ILE A 374 3.41 13.52 4.59
N LEU A 375 3.87 13.27 5.83
CA LEU A 375 3.88 14.31 6.85
C LEU A 375 4.73 15.52 6.44
N SER A 376 5.91 15.28 5.84
CA SER A 376 6.77 16.33 5.30
C SER A 376 6.07 17.16 4.22
N ALA A 377 5.45 16.50 3.23
CA ALA A 377 4.68 17.15 2.17
C ALA A 377 3.47 17.93 2.73
N ALA A 378 2.84 17.40 3.78
CA ALA A 378 1.74 18.02 4.50
C ALA A 378 2.18 19.10 5.50
N LYS A 379 3.48 19.41 5.59
CA LYS A 379 4.06 20.37 6.56
C LYS A 379 3.69 20.02 8.01
N VAL A 380 3.45 18.75 8.30
CA VAL A 380 3.17 18.22 9.63
C VAL A 380 4.46 17.72 10.26
N PRO A 381 4.81 18.17 11.49
CA PRO A 381 5.99 17.68 12.17
C PRO A 381 5.92 16.16 12.42
N LYS A 382 6.94 15.44 11.96
CA LYS A 382 7.09 14.01 12.26
C LYS A 382 7.31 13.79 13.77
N PRO A 383 6.57 12.89 14.43
CA PRO A 383 6.78 12.62 15.85
C PRO A 383 8.16 12.02 16.12
N LYS A 384 8.78 12.42 17.25
CA LYS A 384 10.16 12.02 17.61
C LYS A 384 10.34 10.51 17.81
N ASP A 385 9.29 9.79 18.20
CA ASP A 385 9.33 8.34 18.40
C ASP A 385 9.19 7.54 17.09
N ARG A 386 9.08 8.22 15.94
CA ARG A 386 9.09 7.65 14.59
C ARG A 386 10.46 7.82 13.95
N TRP A 387 11.51 7.35 14.62
CA TRP A 387 12.88 7.50 14.12
C TRP A 387 13.21 6.53 12.97
N GLU A 388 12.43 5.47 12.80
CA GLU A 388 12.57 4.41 11.78
C GLU A 388 11.90 4.77 10.42
N CYS A 389 11.59 6.05 10.18
CA CYS A 389 11.00 6.48 8.92
C CYS A 389 11.56 7.83 8.44
N TYR A 390 11.74 7.93 7.13
CA TYR A 390 12.46 9.03 6.48
C TYR A 390 11.63 9.62 5.34
N ASP A 391 11.74 10.94 5.16
CA ASP A 391 11.20 11.62 3.97
C ASP A 391 12.07 11.25 2.77
N LEU A 392 11.47 10.61 1.77
CA LEU A 392 12.17 10.12 0.58
C LEU A 392 12.50 11.24 -0.42
N VAL A 393 11.76 12.35 -0.43
CA VAL A 393 11.90 13.39 -1.47
C VAL A 393 13.33 13.95 -1.57
N PRO A 394 14.03 14.27 -0.47
CA PRO A 394 15.44 14.65 -0.51
C PRO A 394 16.38 13.61 -1.16
N TYR A 395 16.20 12.32 -0.85
CA TYR A 395 17.01 11.24 -1.43
C TYR A 395 16.74 11.07 -2.92
N LEU A 396 15.48 11.21 -3.32
CA LEU A 396 15.06 11.10 -4.71
C LEU A 396 15.59 12.25 -5.56
N ASN A 397 15.73 13.44 -4.99
CA ASN A 397 16.31 14.61 -5.65
C ASN A 397 17.84 14.72 -5.54
N GLY A 398 18.50 13.71 -4.95
CA GLY A 398 19.97 13.65 -4.89
C GLY A 398 20.60 14.56 -3.83
N LYS A 399 19.81 15.06 -2.86
CA LYS A 399 20.35 15.77 -1.69
C LYS A 399 21.12 14.82 -0.76
N TYR A 400 20.67 13.57 -0.69
CA TYR A 400 21.28 12.50 0.11
C TYR A 400 21.64 11.30 -0.78
N ASN A 401 22.87 10.82 -0.66
CA ASN A 401 23.45 9.74 -1.47
C ASN A 401 23.70 8.45 -0.66
N GLU A 402 23.56 8.53 0.66
CA GLU A 402 23.55 7.44 1.64
C GLU A 402 22.22 6.69 1.70
N ASP A 403 22.22 5.46 2.20
CA ASP A 403 20.96 4.74 2.43
C ASP A 403 20.10 5.48 3.47
N PRO A 404 18.77 5.60 3.26
CA PRO A 404 17.89 6.19 4.27
C PRO A 404 17.93 5.43 5.60
N HIS A 405 18.14 4.11 5.54
CA HIS A 405 18.15 3.21 6.68
C HIS A 405 19.53 2.60 6.88
N GLU A 406 20.10 2.80 8.08
CA GLU A 406 21.33 2.11 8.48
C GLU A 406 21.13 0.59 8.57
N PHE A 407 19.95 0.17 9.02
CA PHE A 407 19.54 -1.23 9.11
C PHE A 407 18.02 -1.37 8.92
N LEU A 408 17.58 -2.57 8.56
CA LEU A 408 16.18 -2.96 8.53
C LEU A 408 15.98 -4.25 9.31
N PHE A 409 14.79 -4.44 9.90
CA PHE A 409 14.49 -5.64 10.67
C PHE A 409 13.02 -6.03 10.62
N TRP A 410 12.77 -7.32 10.83
CA TRP A 410 11.44 -7.91 10.85
C TRP A 410 11.36 -8.98 11.93
N LYS A 411 10.20 -9.08 12.60
CA LYS A 411 9.92 -10.14 13.57
C LYS A 411 8.47 -10.57 13.48
N GLN A 412 8.25 -11.86 13.62
CA GLN A 412 6.96 -12.44 13.95
C GLN A 412 7.18 -13.70 14.78
N SER A 413 6.97 -13.60 16.10
CA SER A 413 7.33 -14.66 17.05
C SER A 413 8.80 -15.08 16.90
N HIS A 414 9.06 -16.30 16.42
CA HIS A 414 10.42 -16.83 16.23
C HIS A 414 10.99 -16.47 14.86
N LYS A 415 10.15 -16.09 13.89
CA LYS A 415 10.61 -15.69 12.57
C LYS A 415 11.25 -14.31 12.66
N ALA A 416 12.40 -14.14 12.01
CA ALA A 416 13.11 -12.87 12.01
C ALA A 416 13.89 -12.66 10.71
N ALA A 417 14.11 -11.40 10.36
CA ALA A 417 15.12 -10.98 9.40
C ALA A 417 15.79 -9.70 9.90
N PHE A 418 17.08 -9.56 9.62
CA PHE A 418 17.86 -8.37 9.96
C PHE A 418 18.83 -8.08 8.82
N ARG A 419 18.91 -6.82 8.41
CA ARG A 419 19.69 -6.37 7.25
C ARG A 419 20.50 -5.13 7.59
N ILE A 420 21.78 -5.11 7.23
CA ILE A 420 22.67 -3.94 7.24
C ILE A 420 23.35 -3.86 5.88
N GLY A 421 23.20 -2.73 5.17
CA GLY A 421 23.66 -2.63 3.78
C GLY A 421 23.02 -3.74 2.94
N ASP A 422 23.82 -4.54 2.24
CA ASP A 422 23.34 -5.68 1.45
C ASP A 422 23.37 -7.02 2.20
N MET A 423 23.95 -7.06 3.40
CA MET A 423 24.02 -8.30 4.18
C MET A 423 22.74 -8.51 4.97
N LYS A 424 22.16 -9.70 4.87
CA LYS A 424 20.92 -10.09 5.55
C LYS A 424 21.07 -11.42 6.27
N ILE A 425 20.68 -11.46 7.54
CA ILE A 425 20.38 -12.72 8.24
C ILE A 425 18.88 -12.97 8.29
N VAL A 426 18.48 -14.23 8.14
CA VAL A 426 17.07 -14.63 8.16
C VAL A 426 16.87 -15.92 8.94
N ARG A 427 15.75 -15.99 9.67
CA ARG A 427 15.34 -17.16 10.45
C ARG A 427 13.88 -17.44 10.22
N GLN A 428 13.56 -18.55 9.55
CA GLN A 428 12.18 -19.03 9.39
C GLN A 428 11.72 -19.99 10.48
N SER A 429 12.68 -20.66 11.15
CA SER A 429 12.41 -21.65 12.19
C SER A 429 13.23 -21.33 13.43
N PRO A 430 12.81 -21.71 14.66
CA PRO A 430 13.40 -21.18 15.90
C PRO A 430 14.93 -21.33 16.04
N LYS A 431 15.54 -22.31 15.39
CA LYS A 431 16.96 -22.68 15.58
C LYS A 431 17.84 -22.51 14.34
N LYS A 432 17.30 -22.08 13.20
CA LYS A 432 18.05 -22.07 11.92
C LYS A 432 18.14 -20.66 11.35
N TRP A 433 19.29 -20.04 11.55
CA TRP A 433 19.68 -18.81 10.85
C TRP A 433 20.36 -19.14 9.52
N GLU A 434 20.21 -18.23 8.57
CA GLU A 434 20.87 -18.22 7.26
C GLU A 434 21.45 -16.80 7.05
N LEU A 435 22.54 -16.66 6.30
CA LEU A 435 23.20 -15.40 5.95
C LEU A 435 23.27 -15.27 4.43
N TYR A 436 22.94 -14.09 3.90
CA TYR A 436 22.94 -13.78 2.47
C TYR A 436 23.53 -12.41 2.17
N ASP A 437 24.18 -12.28 1.00
CA ASP A 437 24.53 -11.01 0.35
C ASP A 437 23.49 -10.72 -0.74
N LEU A 438 22.63 -9.74 -0.52
CA LEU A 438 21.52 -9.41 -1.41
C LEU A 438 21.95 -8.66 -2.68
N ALA A 439 23.16 -8.09 -2.72
CA ALA A 439 23.67 -7.44 -3.93
C ALA A 439 24.01 -8.49 -5.00
N ALA A 440 24.62 -9.60 -4.57
CA ALA A 440 24.99 -10.71 -5.45
C ALA A 440 23.85 -11.75 -5.61
N ASP A 441 23.05 -11.97 -4.56
CA ASP A 441 22.04 -13.03 -4.49
C ASP A 441 20.70 -12.53 -3.92
N PRO A 442 19.92 -11.75 -4.70
CA PRO A 442 18.58 -11.32 -4.29
C PRO A 442 17.58 -12.48 -4.16
N SER A 443 17.95 -13.69 -4.60
CA SER A 443 17.15 -14.91 -4.48
C SER A 443 17.43 -15.70 -3.22
N GLU A 444 18.37 -15.26 -2.37
CA GLU A 444 18.74 -15.94 -1.11
C GLU A 444 18.97 -17.45 -1.32
N SER A 445 19.69 -17.79 -2.39
CA SER A 445 19.97 -19.15 -2.84
C SER A 445 21.29 -19.70 -2.28
N ASN A 446 22.26 -18.84 -2.00
CA ASN A 446 23.58 -19.19 -1.51
C ASN A 446 23.78 -18.75 -0.04
N ASN A 447 23.62 -19.68 0.89
CA ASN A 447 23.74 -19.38 2.32
C ASN A 447 25.21 -19.32 2.76
N LEU A 448 25.68 -18.11 3.10
CA LEU A 448 27.06 -17.78 3.45
C LEU A 448 27.41 -18.01 4.93
N ILE A 449 26.49 -18.56 5.74
CA ILE A 449 26.68 -18.61 7.21
C ILE A 449 27.96 -19.34 7.65
N ASN A 450 28.37 -20.38 6.90
CA ASN A 450 29.59 -21.15 7.19
C ASN A 450 30.84 -20.50 6.59
N ASP A 451 30.68 -19.74 5.51
CA ASP A 451 31.78 -19.10 4.78
C ASP A 451 32.17 -17.75 5.42
N GLU A 452 31.21 -17.06 6.05
CA GLU A 452 31.40 -15.78 6.75
C GLU A 452 30.90 -15.79 8.20
N PRO A 453 31.45 -16.64 9.10
CA PRO A 453 30.95 -16.80 10.46
C PRO A 453 31.07 -15.52 11.31
N GLU A 454 32.12 -14.71 11.13
CA GLU A 454 32.29 -13.45 11.85
C GLU A 454 31.28 -12.39 11.40
N ARG A 455 30.94 -12.36 10.10
CA ARG A 455 29.90 -11.47 9.56
C ARG A 455 28.54 -11.85 10.14
N PHE A 456 28.22 -13.15 10.15
CA PHE A 456 27.01 -13.66 10.75
C PHE A 456 26.91 -13.27 12.23
N LYS A 457 27.99 -13.48 12.99
CA LYS A 457 28.04 -13.14 14.43
C LYS A 457 27.77 -11.65 14.66
N SER A 458 28.40 -10.76 13.90
CA SER A 458 28.17 -9.32 14.00
C SER A 458 26.72 -8.92 13.71
N LEU A 459 26.10 -9.48 12.67
CA LEU A 459 24.68 -9.24 12.37
C LEU A 459 23.77 -9.80 13.45
N LEU A 460 24.09 -10.97 14.01
CA LEU A 460 23.31 -11.59 15.07
C LEU A 460 23.34 -10.75 16.36
N GLU A 461 24.51 -10.23 16.74
CA GLU A 461 24.65 -9.31 17.88
C GLU A 461 23.82 -8.03 17.68
N GLY A 462 23.83 -7.47 16.46
CA GLY A 462 22.99 -6.34 16.08
C GLY A 462 21.49 -6.66 16.20
N TRP A 463 21.07 -7.82 15.68
CA TRP A 463 19.71 -8.30 15.82
C TRP A 463 19.29 -8.48 17.28
N GLU A 464 20.11 -9.13 18.12
CA GLU A 464 19.79 -9.39 19.53
C GLU A 464 19.63 -8.08 20.33
N LYS A 465 20.44 -7.07 20.03
CA LYS A 465 20.29 -5.73 20.59
C LYS A 465 18.93 -5.13 20.23
N ILE A 466 18.53 -5.18 18.96
CA ILE A 466 17.24 -4.66 18.52
C ILE A 466 16.08 -5.48 19.11
N ASP A 467 16.18 -6.81 19.10
CA ASP A 467 15.17 -7.74 19.61
C ASP A 467 14.85 -7.51 21.09
N SER A 468 15.87 -7.23 21.91
CA SER A 468 15.71 -6.94 23.34
C SER A 468 14.94 -5.64 23.64
N SER A 469 14.80 -4.75 22.65
CA SER A 469 14.04 -3.50 22.76
C SER A 469 12.59 -3.60 22.27
N MET A 470 12.19 -4.76 21.74
CA MET A 470 10.83 -4.98 21.22
C MET A 470 9.85 -5.31 22.35
N VAL A 471 8.59 -4.94 22.17
CA VAL A 471 7.54 -5.31 23.13
C VAL A 471 6.95 -6.67 22.77
N LYS A 472 6.30 -7.31 23.75
CA LYS A 472 5.57 -8.56 23.52
C LYS A 472 4.36 -8.32 22.60
N HIS A 473 4.09 -9.25 21.68
CA HIS A 473 2.86 -9.24 20.89
C HIS A 473 1.62 -9.24 21.79
N LEU A 474 0.62 -8.45 21.39
CA LEU A 474 -0.65 -8.30 22.10
C LEU A 474 -1.59 -9.49 21.86
N PHE A 475 -1.49 -10.11 20.68
CA PHE A 475 -2.34 -11.23 20.27
C PHE A 475 -1.63 -12.16 19.28
N LYS A 476 -2.21 -13.36 19.07
CA LYS A 476 -1.74 -14.39 18.11
C LYS A 476 -2.92 -15.09 17.45
#